data_AF-A0AAQ4D2L9-F1
#
_entry.id   AF-A0AAQ4D2L9-F1
#
_cell.length_a   1.000
_cell.length_b   1.000
_cell.length_c   1.000
_cell.angle_alpha   90.00
_cell.angle_beta   90.00
_cell.angle_gamma   90.00
#
_symmetry.space_group_name_H-M   'P 1'
#
loop_
_entity.id
_entity.type
_entity.pdbx_description
1 polymer ?
#
loop_
_entity_poly.entity_id
_entity_poly.type
_entity_poly.pdbx_seq_one_letter_code
_entity_poly.pdbx_strand_id
1 'polypeptide(L)'
;MREYIERELVNFARDNPGIVVYLKPRRHRDPYIIAEYLNGTRDMMRVTQTSADVLVKWIDHFRTRSGVPIVRTIKYWHTDHPSIQGFWTPFTNRPTEHNLIKFPNEELSRYKQVYPTATQELQALAAASSTENAEKKEE
;
A
#
# COMPACT_ATOMS: atom_id res chain seq x y z
N MET A 1 -22.80 -14.59 26.96
CA MET A 1 -21.55 -14.74 27.76
C MET A 1 -21.53 -15.99 28.61
N ARG A 2 -22.42 -16.18 29.60
CA ARG A 2 -22.40 -17.39 30.45
C ARG A 2 -22.52 -18.68 29.63
N GLU A 3 -23.46 -18.72 28.70
CA GLU A 3 -23.61 -19.84 27.76
C GLU A 3 -22.34 -20.16 26.95
N TYR A 4 -21.60 -19.14 26.50
CA TYR A 4 -20.32 -19.32 25.81
C TYR A 4 -19.25 -19.94 26.74
N ILE A 5 -19.20 -19.51 28.00
CA ILE A 5 -18.27 -20.05 29.00
C ILE A 5 -18.57 -21.54 29.26
N GLU A 6 -19.84 -21.90 29.36
CA GLU A 6 -20.28 -23.26 29.68
C GLU A 6 -20.07 -24.23 28.52
N ARG A 7 -20.31 -23.80 27.27
CA ARG A 7 -20.30 -24.69 26.10
C ARG A 7 -18.99 -24.65 25.30
N GLU A 8 -18.48 -23.45 25.03
CA GLU A 8 -17.48 -23.25 23.97
C GLU A 8 -16.08 -22.98 24.51
N LEU A 9 -15.97 -22.33 25.67
CA LEU A 9 -14.68 -21.82 26.15
C LEU A 9 -13.63 -22.91 26.39
N VAL A 10 -14.06 -24.06 26.93
CA VAL A 10 -13.16 -25.19 27.20
C VAL A 10 -12.62 -25.79 25.90
N ASN A 11 -13.47 -25.88 24.87
CA ASN A 11 -13.05 -26.36 23.55
C ASN A 11 -12.08 -25.36 22.90
N PHE A 12 -12.41 -24.07 22.96
CA PHE A 12 -11.53 -23.00 22.47
C PHE A 12 -10.13 -23.05 23.10
N ALA A 13 -10.04 -23.23 24.42
CA ALA A 13 -8.77 -23.33 25.13
C ALA A 13 -7.99 -24.61 24.76
N ARG A 14 -8.70 -25.73 24.51
CA ARG A 14 -8.07 -26.98 24.06
C ARG A 14 -7.49 -26.85 22.66
N ASP A 15 -8.20 -26.18 21.76
CA ASP A 15 -7.80 -25.99 20.37
C ASP A 15 -6.67 -24.96 20.24
N ASN A 16 -6.55 -24.04 21.20
CA ASN A 16 -5.56 -22.96 21.20
C ASN A 16 -4.72 -22.96 22.49
N PRO A 17 -3.85 -23.97 22.70
CA PRO A 17 -3.08 -24.11 23.94
C PRO A 17 -2.08 -22.97 24.18
N GLY A 18 -1.72 -22.20 23.14
CA GLY A 18 -0.86 -21.02 23.26
C GLY A 18 -1.56 -19.77 23.81
N ILE A 19 -2.87 -19.81 24.03
CA ILE A 19 -3.65 -18.67 24.52
C ILE A 19 -4.05 -18.92 25.97
N VAL A 20 -3.70 -17.98 26.85
CA VAL A 20 -4.12 -18.01 28.25
C VAL A 20 -5.43 -17.26 28.41
N VAL A 21 -6.44 -17.95 28.95
CA VAL A 21 -7.76 -17.38 29.19
C VAL A 21 -7.95 -17.13 30.69
N TYR A 22 -8.24 -15.88 31.06
CA TYR A 22 -8.61 -15.51 32.42
C TYR A 22 -10.10 -15.17 32.52
N LEU A 23 -10.79 -15.84 33.45
CA LEU A 23 -12.17 -15.52 33.81
C LEU A 23 -12.19 -14.69 35.09
N LYS A 24 -12.68 -13.46 35.00
CA LYS A 24 -12.87 -12.56 36.15
C LYS A 24 -14.35 -12.26 36.36
N PRO A 25 -15.07 -13.02 37.21
CA PRO A 25 -16.45 -12.71 37.56
C PRO A 25 -16.53 -11.32 38.22
N ARG A 26 -17.45 -10.47 37.76
CA ARG A 26 -17.69 -9.15 38.35
C ARG A 26 -19.19 -8.98 38.63
N ARG A 27 -19.53 -8.45 39.80
CA ARG A 27 -20.90 -8.07 40.16
C ARG A 27 -21.24 -6.69 39.61
N HIS A 28 -22.49 -6.50 39.19
CA HIS A 28 -23.04 -5.20 38.74
C HIS A 28 -22.20 -4.47 37.68
N ARG A 29 -21.52 -5.21 36.80
CA ARG A 29 -20.72 -4.67 35.71
C ARG A 29 -21.04 -5.42 34.45
N ASP A 30 -21.10 -4.71 33.34
CA ASP A 30 -21.26 -5.35 32.04
C ASP A 30 -20.07 -6.24 31.70
N PRO A 31 -20.32 -7.39 31.06
CA PRO A 31 -19.25 -8.24 30.57
C PRO A 31 -18.53 -7.56 29.40
N TYR A 32 -17.23 -7.78 29.35
CA TYR A 32 -16.36 -7.35 28.26
C TYR A 32 -15.28 -8.40 28.06
N ILE A 33 -14.76 -8.47 26.85
CA ILE A 33 -13.62 -9.29 26.48
C ILE A 33 -12.44 -8.34 26.31
N ILE A 34 -11.28 -8.73 26.83
CA ILE A 34 -10.00 -8.09 26.57
C ILE A 34 -9.12 -9.13 25.89
N ALA A 35 -8.59 -8.78 24.73
CA ALA A 35 -7.53 -9.51 24.06
C ALA A 35 -6.22 -8.73 24.26
N GLU A 36 -5.24 -9.36 24.91
CA GLU A 36 -3.89 -8.81 25.04
C GLU A 36 -2.96 -9.55 24.08
N TYR A 37 -2.20 -8.80 23.28
CA TYR A 37 -1.33 -9.34 22.24
C TYR A 37 0.13 -9.31 22.66
N LEU A 38 0.97 -10.10 21.99
CA LEU A 38 2.41 -10.20 22.29
C LEU A 38 3.17 -8.88 22.09
N ASN A 39 2.68 -7.99 21.23
CA ASN A 39 3.24 -6.66 21.03
C ASN A 39 2.84 -5.66 22.15
N GLY A 40 2.09 -6.11 23.16
CA GLY A 40 1.62 -5.30 24.30
C GLY A 40 0.35 -4.50 24.04
N THR A 41 -0.25 -4.58 22.85
CA THR A 41 -1.53 -3.91 22.57
C THR A 41 -2.70 -4.67 23.18
N ARG A 42 -3.80 -3.95 23.37
CA ARG A 42 -5.00 -4.48 24.00
C ARG A 42 -6.23 -4.04 23.22
N ASP A 43 -7.01 -5.00 22.76
CA ASP A 43 -8.32 -4.76 22.15
C ASP A 43 -9.42 -5.13 23.16
N MET A 44 -10.41 -4.25 23.31
CA MET A 44 -11.52 -4.42 24.25
C MET A 44 -12.85 -4.33 23.52
N MET A 45 -13.75 -5.27 23.83
CA MET A 45 -15.12 -5.24 23.32
C MET A 45 -16.11 -5.49 24.44
N ARG A 46 -17.12 -4.62 24.53
CA ARG A 46 -18.27 -4.80 25.43
C ARG A 46 -19.19 -5.86 24.85
N VAL A 47 -19.66 -6.77 25.69
CA VAL A 47 -20.45 -7.95 25.29
C VAL A 47 -21.83 -7.94 25.94
N THR A 48 -22.51 -6.81 25.85
CA THR A 48 -23.89 -6.69 26.35
C THR A 48 -24.85 -7.32 25.35
N GLN A 49 -25.73 -8.21 25.83
CA GLN A 49 -26.81 -8.82 25.02
C GLN A 49 -26.33 -9.60 23.78
N THR A 50 -25.08 -10.09 23.79
CA THR A 50 -24.51 -10.87 22.68
C THR A 50 -24.75 -12.37 22.88
N SER A 51 -25.22 -13.07 21.84
CA SER A 51 -25.41 -14.52 21.83
C SER A 51 -24.07 -15.27 21.86
N ALA A 52 -24.09 -16.55 22.25
CA ALA A 52 -22.90 -17.39 22.28
C ALA A 52 -22.28 -17.57 20.88
N ASP A 53 -23.10 -17.79 19.84
CA ASP A 53 -22.60 -17.99 18.47
C ASP A 53 -21.88 -16.76 17.92
N VAL A 54 -22.39 -15.56 18.24
CA VAL A 54 -21.75 -14.30 17.84
C VAL A 54 -20.45 -14.11 18.62
N LEU A 55 -20.41 -14.52 19.89
CA LEU A 55 -19.19 -14.50 20.70
C LEU A 55 -18.10 -15.41 20.16
N VAL A 56 -18.43 -16.60 19.66
CA VAL A 56 -17.47 -17.50 18.99
C VAL A 56 -16.77 -16.76 17.85
N LYS A 57 -17.55 -16.07 16.99
CA LYS A 57 -17.02 -15.30 15.86
C LYS A 57 -16.11 -14.16 16.30
N TRP A 58 -16.49 -13.43 17.35
CA TRP A 58 -15.67 -12.33 17.87
C TRP A 58 -14.39 -12.80 18.53
N ILE A 59 -14.43 -13.92 19.25
CA ILE A 59 -13.22 -14.48 19.88
C ILE A 59 -12.27 -15.03 18.82
N ASP A 60 -12.81 -15.67 17.77
CA ASP A 60 -11.98 -16.08 16.62
C ASP A 60 -11.43 -14.87 15.85
N HIS A 61 -12.19 -13.79 15.75
CA HIS A 61 -11.67 -12.52 15.24
C HIS A 61 -10.50 -12.02 16.10
N PHE A 62 -10.64 -11.95 17.43
CA PHE A 62 -9.53 -11.52 18.29
C PHE A 62 -8.31 -12.43 18.18
N ARG A 63 -8.51 -13.73 18.03
CA ARG A 63 -7.44 -14.73 17.86
C ARG A 63 -6.66 -14.54 16.57
N THR A 64 -7.34 -14.23 15.46
CA THR A 64 -6.72 -14.11 14.12
C THR A 64 -6.05 -12.75 13.89
N ARG A 65 -6.20 -11.82 14.83
CA ARG A 65 -5.60 -10.48 14.77
C ARG A 65 -4.16 -10.50 15.27
N SER A 66 -3.33 -9.65 14.68
CA SER A 66 -1.93 -9.47 15.08
C SER A 66 -1.72 -8.52 16.25
N GLY A 67 -2.76 -7.81 16.68
CA GLY A 67 -2.66 -6.71 17.66
C GLY A 67 -2.15 -5.38 17.08
N VAL A 68 -1.89 -5.29 15.77
CA VAL A 68 -1.55 -4.00 15.12
C VAL A 68 -2.81 -3.12 15.10
N PRO A 69 -2.70 -1.81 15.46
CA PRO A 69 -3.86 -0.92 15.51
C PRO A 69 -4.58 -0.85 14.17
N ILE A 70 -5.93 -0.82 14.22
CA ILE A 70 -6.78 -0.71 13.02
C ILE A 70 -6.74 0.73 12.55
N VAL A 71 -5.87 1.00 11.56
CA VAL A 71 -5.74 2.30 10.91
C VAL A 71 -5.92 2.14 9.41
N ARG A 72 -6.19 3.26 8.72
CA ARG A 72 -6.30 3.26 7.26
C ARG A 72 -4.94 2.97 6.63
N THR A 73 -4.81 1.81 6.00
CA THR A 73 -3.62 1.45 5.24
C THR A 73 -3.62 2.16 3.88
N ILE A 74 -2.49 2.77 3.50
CA ILE A 74 -2.33 3.41 2.19
C ILE A 74 -2.00 2.39 1.10
N LYS A 75 -1.16 1.39 1.43
CA LYS A 75 -0.75 0.31 0.53
C LYS A 75 -1.06 -1.04 1.16
N TYR A 76 -1.81 -1.89 0.45
CA TYR A 76 -2.19 -3.22 0.94
C TYR A 76 -1.10 -4.29 0.82
N TRP A 77 0.10 -3.88 0.40
CA TRP A 77 1.25 -4.75 0.22
C TRP A 77 2.50 -3.99 0.66
N HIS A 78 3.44 -4.73 1.23
CA HIS A 78 4.73 -4.23 1.68
C HIS A 78 5.79 -5.28 1.35
N THR A 79 6.95 -4.83 0.89
CA THR A 79 8.14 -5.65 0.74
C THR A 79 9.33 -4.78 1.06
N ASP A 80 10.26 -5.30 1.86
CA ASP A 80 11.52 -4.62 2.16
C ASP A 80 12.44 -4.57 0.93
N HIS A 81 12.24 -5.48 -0.03
CA HIS A 81 13.05 -5.64 -1.23
C HIS A 81 12.17 -5.66 -2.49
N PRO A 82 11.73 -4.49 -2.99
CA PRO A 82 10.80 -4.43 -4.12
C PRO A 82 11.46 -4.66 -5.49
N SER A 83 12.78 -4.50 -5.63
CA SER A 83 13.50 -4.73 -6.89
C SER A 83 14.60 -5.77 -6.73
N ILE A 84 14.70 -6.68 -7.71
CA ILE A 84 15.73 -7.72 -7.78
C ILE A 84 16.94 -7.24 -8.61
N GLN A 85 16.70 -6.55 -9.73
CA GLN A 85 17.74 -6.12 -10.67
C GLN A 85 18.35 -4.75 -10.31
N GLY A 86 17.76 -4.06 -9.34
CA GLY A 86 18.14 -2.71 -8.95
C GLY A 86 17.02 -1.70 -9.17
N PHE A 87 17.03 -0.62 -8.40
CA PHE A 87 16.08 0.45 -8.59
C PHE A 87 16.42 1.28 -9.82
N TRP A 88 15.39 1.80 -10.48
CA TRP A 88 15.62 2.82 -11.50
C TRP A 88 16.29 4.03 -10.86
N THR A 89 17.34 4.50 -11.51
CA THR A 89 18.01 5.76 -11.24
C THR A 89 18.08 6.58 -12.53
N PRO A 90 18.22 7.92 -12.46
CA PRO A 90 18.44 8.74 -13.65
C PRO A 90 19.69 8.36 -14.47
N PHE A 91 20.56 7.51 -13.93
CA PHE A 91 21.79 7.03 -14.54
C PHE A 91 21.66 5.63 -15.16
N THR A 92 20.54 4.93 -14.92
CA THR A 92 20.38 3.52 -15.31
C THR A 92 20.51 3.32 -16.81
N ASN A 93 19.93 4.23 -17.60
CA ASN A 93 19.94 4.18 -19.06
C ASN A 93 20.84 5.26 -19.67
N ARG A 94 21.90 5.69 -18.97
CA ARG A 94 22.83 6.66 -19.55
C ARG A 94 23.61 6.02 -20.70
N PRO A 95 23.87 6.78 -21.79
CA PRO A 95 24.68 6.27 -22.89
C PRO A 95 26.07 5.89 -22.40
N THR A 96 26.53 4.69 -22.75
CA THR A 96 27.85 4.17 -22.37
C THR A 96 28.99 4.95 -23.01
N GLU A 97 28.72 5.64 -24.12
CA GLU A 97 29.65 6.52 -24.84
C GLU A 97 30.26 7.61 -23.93
N HIS A 98 29.48 8.12 -22.96
CA HIS A 98 29.96 9.14 -22.02
C HIS A 98 31.15 8.69 -21.16
N ASN A 99 31.37 7.39 -20.97
CA ASN A 99 32.47 6.87 -20.17
C ASN A 99 33.82 6.94 -20.89
N LEU A 100 33.82 6.98 -22.23
CA LEU A 100 35.03 7.02 -23.04
C LEU A 100 35.45 8.45 -23.40
N ILE A 101 34.52 9.40 -23.31
CA ILE A 101 34.71 10.78 -23.71
C ILE A 101 35.62 11.50 -22.71
N LYS A 102 36.66 12.17 -23.23
CA LYS A 102 37.46 13.12 -22.46
C LYS A 102 36.77 14.47 -22.45
N PHE A 103 36.55 15.02 -21.26
CA PHE A 103 35.98 16.36 -21.11
C PHE A 103 37.09 17.42 -21.17
N PRO A 104 36.80 18.62 -21.72
CA PRO A 104 35.52 19.07 -22.29
C PRO A 104 35.27 18.53 -23.72
N ASN A 105 34.03 18.10 -24.01
CA ASN A 105 33.60 17.66 -25.34
C ASN A 105 32.63 18.68 -25.94
N GLU A 106 32.96 19.19 -27.14
CA GLU A 106 32.17 20.18 -27.85
C GLU A 106 30.78 19.66 -28.24
N GLU A 107 30.65 18.41 -28.70
CA GLU A 107 29.36 17.84 -29.12
C GLU A 107 28.36 17.75 -27.97
N LEU A 108 28.83 17.32 -26.81
CA LEU A 108 28.02 17.26 -25.58
C LEU A 108 27.73 18.64 -24.99
N SER A 109 28.57 19.64 -25.29
CA SER A 109 28.35 21.01 -24.87
C SER A 109 27.30 21.74 -25.71
N ARG A 110 26.96 21.21 -26.90
CA ARG A 110 25.94 21.79 -27.76
C ARG A 110 24.58 21.69 -27.08
N TYR A 111 23.88 22.82 -27.02
CA TYR A 111 22.52 22.88 -26.52
C TYR A 111 21.59 22.02 -27.38
N LYS A 112 20.97 21.01 -26.77
CA LYS A 112 19.96 20.16 -27.42
C LYS A 112 18.58 20.72 -27.12
N GLN A 113 17.94 21.30 -28.13
CA GLN A 113 16.56 21.79 -28.01
C GLN A 113 15.61 20.60 -27.90
N VAL A 114 14.86 20.54 -26.79
CA VAL A 114 13.82 19.52 -26.58
C VAL A 114 12.51 19.93 -27.27
N TYR A 115 12.27 21.24 -27.35
CA TYR A 115 11.09 21.84 -27.97
C TYR A 115 11.50 22.71 -29.16
N PRO A 116 10.67 22.78 -30.21
CA PRO A 116 10.94 23.67 -31.35
C PRO A 116 10.93 25.13 -30.89
N THR A 117 11.75 25.95 -31.54
CA THR A 117 11.71 27.40 -31.32
C THR A 117 10.49 28.03 -31.95
N ALA A 118 10.02 29.17 -31.43
CA ALA A 118 8.90 29.91 -32.01
C ALA A 118 9.08 30.20 -33.52
N THR A 119 10.32 30.45 -33.98
CA THR A 119 10.61 30.65 -35.40
C THR A 119 10.46 29.37 -36.21
N GLN A 120 10.92 28.22 -35.69
CA GLN A 120 10.73 26.93 -36.33
C GLN A 120 9.26 26.52 -36.36
N GLU A 121 8.50 26.81 -35.30
CA GLU A 121 7.05 26.59 -35.28
C GLU A 121 6.33 27.43 -36.33
N LEU A 122 6.65 28.72 -36.45
CA LEU A 122 6.07 29.59 -37.49
C LEU A 122 6.44 29.14 -38.91
N GLN A 123 7.67 28.67 -39.13
CA GLN A 123 8.08 28.10 -40.41
C GLN A 123 7.31 26.82 -40.73
N ALA A 124 7.09 25.95 -39.73
CA ALA A 124 6.29 24.75 -39.90
C ALA A 124 4.82 25.08 -40.22
N LEU A 125 4.22 26.06 -39.53
CA LEU A 125 2.87 26.56 -39.82
C LEU A 125 2.76 27.20 -41.21
N ALA A 126 3.77 27.95 -41.63
CA ALA A 126 3.83 28.55 -42.97
C ALA A 126 3.97 27.48 -44.06
N ALA A 127 4.79 26.44 -43.83
CA ALA A 127 4.92 25.32 -44.74
C ALA A 127 3.59 24.54 -44.86
N ALA A 128 2.93 24.25 -43.74
CA ALA A 128 1.64 23.56 -43.71
C ALA A 128 0.52 24.34 -44.41
N SER A 129 0.44 25.66 -44.21
CA SER A 129 -0.56 26.49 -44.90
C SER A 129 -0.27 26.64 -46.40
N SER A 130 0.99 26.56 -46.82
CA SER A 130 1.37 26.57 -48.24
C SER A 130 0.95 25.28 -48.95
N THR A 131 1.06 24.13 -48.29
CA THR A 131 0.59 22.84 -48.83
C THR A 131 -0.94 22.78 -48.92
N GLU A 132 -1.67 23.26 -47.91
CA GLU A 132 -3.15 23.33 -47.95
C GLU A 132 -3.68 24.23 -49.08
N ASN A 133 -2.98 25.33 -49.37
CA ASN A 133 -3.34 26.23 -50.46
C ASN A 133 -3.00 25.68 -51.85
N ALA A 134 -2.05 24.75 -51.95
CA ALA A 134 -1.74 24.06 -53.19
C ALA A 134 -2.79 22.98 -53.50
N GLU A 135 -3.20 22.20 -52.49
CA GLU A 135 -4.24 21.18 -52.63
C GLU A 135 -5.60 21.79 -53.01
N LYS A 136 -5.99 22.93 -52.41
CA LYS A 136 -7.23 23.66 -52.77
C LYS A 136 -7.24 24.30 -54.17
N LYS A 137 -6.09 24.39 -54.85
CA LYS A 137 -5.99 24.90 -56.23
C LYS A 137 -6.08 23.79 -57.27
N GLU A 138 -5.92 22.53 -56.85
CA GLU A 138 -5.98 21.36 -57.73
C GLU A 138 -7.37 20.70 -57.75
N GLU A 139 -8.28 21.11 -56.86
CA GLU A 139 -9.74 20.86 -56.92
C GLU A 139 -10.49 21.95 -57.71
#